data_AF-A0A937R8Z3-F1
#
_entry.id   AF-A0A937R8Z3-F1
#
_cell.length_a   1.000
_cell.length_b   1.000
_cell.length_c   1.000
_cell.angle_alpha   90.00
_cell.angle_beta   90.00
_cell.angle_gamma   90.00
#
_symmetry.space_group_name_H-M   'P 1'
#
loop_
_entity.id
_entity.type
_entity.pdbx_description
1 polymer ?
#
loop_
_entity_poly.entity_id
_entity_poly.type
_entity_poly.pdbx_seq_one_letter_code
_entity_poly.pdbx_strand_id
1 'polypeptide(L)'
;MSHRHAPTLILAALIALAAASHHAESGSGRPSVPFTLLFDTRTPSDGPLAPEALANRSGWTRIPEDNTTHKFLGDAVFLNNHIAVVLRRRGSVAAVYAWADTGPKQRVLLVPLAAGGRPASAPASVRILENSAGAVMLEAACKTDKGSPLSARYRLTTGEMALDVRPGPGVRTLRVGGRIRYVVVPDYFADDMVYRAAALPAPVVGLPTENFFLGLIEGGDALVMCVWKSKRRNARVVRLPGPQQRAACEMDCQKGKSTWVAVLEHPGIWHARDVKKVEMGRDIALDWRPGYPARWRMSFAHAGGVSRSHPFQANGTVGSEGCWLENGRAFVRLLSRGNSDAIHPEKFLVVYPIERSRETPLSVFCPTDVMRNTLGVGPCQYLLDLEGLAADGGRTPAQVTAWVEGLLQHKRAGRHEEQIRERLRQMMAHFRESHKRIAEYVGFAVKVRSQCDKALEDDPKRVGLARDILEAMSGSPRHPPLHRAPLRAAEDAAARMAALIGRDDALPQCRELGATLRTMERSQDAALARFRMIVRRVRQLCLTAEATSPKDTELARRIRAQCEQRLWEKSNAEPRKEPTP
;
A
#
# COMPACT_ATOMS: atom_id res chain seq x y z
N MET A 1 -38.97 -76.31 19.09
CA MET A 1 -37.91 -75.58 19.83
C MET A 1 -37.04 -74.87 18.79
N SER A 2 -37.60 -73.86 18.11
CA SER A 2 -37.35 -72.42 18.31
C SER A 2 -35.87 -72.06 18.46
N HIS A 3 -35.24 -71.67 17.36
CA HIS A 3 -34.25 -70.57 17.26
C HIS A 3 -33.73 -70.49 15.82
N ARG A 4 -34.21 -69.50 15.05
CA ARG A 4 -33.47 -68.83 13.97
C ARG A 4 -34.00 -67.41 13.86
N HIS A 5 -33.18 -66.41 14.20
CA HIS A 5 -33.14 -65.07 13.57
C HIS A 5 -32.02 -64.23 14.21
N ALA A 6 -30.95 -63.99 13.44
CA ALA A 6 -30.05 -62.84 13.57
C ALA A 6 -29.47 -62.62 12.17
N PRO A 7 -29.95 -61.62 11.41
CA PRO A 7 -29.27 -60.32 11.38
C PRO A 7 -30.21 -59.15 11.01
N THR A 8 -30.71 -58.39 12.00
CA THR A 8 -31.56 -57.19 11.71
C THR A 8 -31.29 -56.00 12.63
N LEU A 9 -30.21 -56.01 13.41
CA LEU A 9 -29.93 -54.96 14.40
C LEU A 9 -28.79 -54.00 14.02
N ILE A 10 -28.02 -54.27 12.96
CA ILE A 10 -26.92 -53.38 12.54
C ILE A 10 -27.38 -52.34 11.49
N LEU A 11 -28.47 -52.61 10.74
CA LEU A 11 -28.93 -51.68 9.70
C LEU A 11 -29.82 -50.54 10.23
N ALA A 12 -30.49 -50.72 11.37
CA ALA A 12 -31.32 -49.67 11.99
C ALA A 12 -30.47 -48.59 12.70
N ALA A 13 -29.28 -48.94 13.21
CA ALA A 13 -28.37 -47.98 13.84
C ALA A 13 -27.66 -47.07 12.82
N LEU A 14 -27.49 -47.53 11.57
CA LEU A 14 -26.87 -46.74 10.49
C LEU A 14 -27.84 -45.77 9.81
N ILE A 15 -29.15 -46.03 9.84
CA ILE A 15 -30.16 -45.10 9.31
C ILE A 15 -30.53 -44.02 10.34
N ALA A 16 -30.45 -44.32 11.64
CA ALA A 16 -30.63 -43.32 12.70
C ALA A 16 -29.43 -42.34 12.83
N LEU A 17 -28.25 -42.69 12.32
CA LEU A 17 -27.10 -41.77 12.22
C LEU A 17 -27.13 -40.87 10.98
N ALA A 18 -28.00 -41.14 10.00
CA ALA A 18 -28.16 -40.33 8.79
C ALA A 18 -29.28 -39.29 8.88
N ALA A 19 -30.11 -39.32 9.94
CA ALA A 19 -31.25 -38.42 10.13
C ALA A 19 -31.04 -37.35 11.22
N ALA A 20 -29.85 -37.28 11.85
CA ALA A 20 -29.48 -36.23 12.81
C ALA A 20 -28.45 -35.22 12.25
N SER A 21 -28.31 -35.17 10.92
CA SER A 21 -27.54 -34.15 10.20
C SER A 21 -28.33 -32.84 9.98
N HIS A 22 -29.25 -32.53 10.90
CA HIS A 22 -29.68 -31.16 11.14
C HIS A 22 -28.92 -30.66 12.38
N HIS A 23 -27.60 -30.54 12.24
CA HIS A 23 -26.86 -29.64 13.11
C HIS A 23 -27.23 -28.22 12.70
N ALA A 24 -27.92 -27.55 13.61
CA ALA A 24 -28.05 -26.11 13.63
C ALA A 24 -26.66 -25.49 13.43
N GLU A 25 -26.45 -24.83 12.29
CA GLU A 25 -25.35 -23.89 12.10
C GLU A 25 -25.62 -22.64 12.95
N SER A 26 -25.42 -22.78 14.26
CA SER A 26 -25.30 -21.66 15.18
C SER A 26 -23.97 -21.81 15.93
N GLY A 27 -22.90 -21.25 15.36
CA GLY A 27 -21.59 -21.23 16.00
C GLY A 27 -20.45 -20.91 15.04
N SER A 28 -20.21 -19.61 14.83
CA SER A 28 -18.92 -18.90 14.59
C SER A 28 -17.70 -19.57 13.91
N GLY A 29 -17.82 -20.69 13.20
CA GLY A 29 -16.73 -21.32 12.47
C GLY A 29 -16.73 -20.84 11.02
N ARG A 30 -15.74 -20.05 10.61
CA ARG A 30 -15.51 -19.80 9.17
C ARG A 30 -15.31 -21.16 8.48
N PRO A 31 -15.93 -21.40 7.31
CA PRO A 31 -15.71 -22.64 6.56
C PRO A 31 -14.22 -22.86 6.33
N SER A 32 -13.72 -24.07 6.63
CA SER A 32 -12.29 -24.42 6.50
C SER A 32 -11.83 -24.52 5.04
N VAL A 33 -12.76 -24.71 4.11
CA VAL A 33 -12.49 -24.84 2.67
C VAL A 33 -12.83 -23.53 1.96
N PRO A 34 -11.91 -22.98 1.15
CA PRO A 34 -12.19 -21.82 0.33
C PRO A 34 -13.38 -22.04 -0.61
N PHE A 35 -14.28 -21.06 -0.72
CA PHE A 35 -15.44 -21.09 -1.58
C PHE A 35 -15.69 -19.74 -2.25
N THR A 36 -16.52 -19.72 -3.30
CA THR A 36 -17.23 -18.53 -3.77
C THR A 36 -18.68 -18.91 -4.06
N LEU A 37 -19.63 -18.07 -3.64
CA LEU A 37 -21.07 -18.34 -3.78
C LEU A 37 -21.80 -17.10 -4.31
N LEU A 38 -22.89 -17.33 -5.03
CA LEU A 38 -23.80 -16.32 -5.55
C LEU A 38 -25.24 -16.56 -5.06
N PHE A 39 -25.89 -15.49 -4.62
CA PHE A 39 -27.25 -15.49 -4.08
C PHE A 39 -28.11 -14.37 -4.68
N ASP A 40 -29.40 -14.65 -4.78
CA ASP A 40 -30.47 -13.68 -4.99
C ASP A 40 -31.27 -13.56 -3.69
N THR A 41 -31.35 -12.35 -3.14
CA THR A 41 -32.11 -12.07 -1.90
C THR A 41 -33.63 -12.16 -2.08
N ARG A 42 -34.11 -12.31 -3.32
CA ARG A 42 -35.51 -12.42 -3.75
C ARG A 42 -36.35 -11.15 -3.59
N THR A 43 -36.04 -10.33 -2.59
CA THR A 43 -36.67 -9.05 -2.33
C THR A 43 -35.61 -7.94 -2.29
N PRO A 44 -35.79 -6.84 -3.04
CA PRO A 44 -34.86 -5.71 -2.98
C PRO A 44 -34.81 -5.09 -1.60
N SER A 45 -33.62 -4.79 -1.08
CA SER A 45 -33.47 -4.04 0.16
C SER A 45 -33.60 -2.52 -0.05
N ASP A 46 -34.20 -1.83 0.93
CA ASP A 46 -34.27 -0.36 0.95
C ASP A 46 -32.97 0.27 1.46
N GLY A 47 -32.33 -0.39 2.43
CA GLY A 47 -31.11 0.04 3.09
C GLY A 47 -29.92 -0.90 2.84
N PRO A 48 -28.73 -0.59 3.40
CA PRO A 48 -27.68 -1.58 3.57
C PRO A 48 -28.22 -2.86 4.22
N LEU A 49 -27.73 -4.02 3.79
CA LEU A 49 -28.13 -5.27 4.41
C LEU A 49 -27.63 -5.32 5.86
N ALA A 50 -28.52 -5.69 6.77
CA ALA A 50 -28.16 -5.93 8.16
C ALA A 50 -27.15 -7.09 8.27
N PRO A 51 -26.21 -7.06 9.22
CA PRO A 51 -25.25 -8.15 9.43
C PRO A 51 -25.91 -9.53 9.54
N GLU A 52 -27.05 -9.61 10.23
CA GLU A 52 -27.79 -10.84 10.48
C GLU A 52 -28.38 -11.41 9.18
N ALA A 53 -28.81 -10.55 8.26
CA ALA A 53 -29.32 -10.98 6.95
C ALA A 53 -28.21 -11.63 6.11
N LEU A 54 -26.99 -11.08 6.16
CA LEU A 54 -25.82 -11.64 5.48
C LEU A 54 -25.31 -12.94 6.11
N ALA A 55 -25.41 -13.07 7.44
CA ALA A 55 -25.00 -14.27 8.15
C ALA A 55 -25.99 -15.43 7.92
N ASN A 56 -27.28 -15.17 8.14
CA ASN A 56 -28.32 -16.20 8.13
C ASN A 56 -28.81 -16.53 6.71
N ARG A 57 -28.80 -15.53 5.81
CA ARG A 57 -29.23 -15.66 4.40
C ARG A 57 -30.64 -16.25 4.27
N SER A 58 -31.50 -16.01 5.26
CA SER A 58 -32.84 -16.57 5.33
C SER A 58 -33.70 -16.07 4.17
N GLY A 59 -34.36 -16.99 3.46
CA GLY A 59 -35.19 -16.67 2.29
C GLY A 59 -34.41 -16.34 1.01
N TRP A 60 -33.09 -16.39 1.03
CA TRP A 60 -32.27 -16.16 -0.16
C TRP A 60 -32.20 -17.43 -1.02
N THR A 61 -32.11 -17.26 -2.33
CA THR A 61 -31.90 -18.36 -3.27
C THR A 61 -30.44 -18.40 -3.70
N ARG A 62 -29.76 -19.52 -3.42
CA ARG A 62 -28.42 -19.78 -3.98
C ARG A 62 -28.56 -20.04 -5.48
N ILE A 63 -27.75 -19.35 -6.27
CA ILE A 63 -27.71 -19.55 -7.73
C ILE A 63 -26.76 -20.72 -8.01
N PRO A 64 -27.23 -21.79 -8.70
CA PRO A 64 -26.38 -22.92 -9.06
C PRO A 64 -25.17 -22.48 -9.87
N GLU A 65 -24.03 -23.15 -9.68
CA GLU A 65 -22.85 -22.96 -10.53
C GLU A 65 -23.20 -23.14 -12.01
N ASP A 66 -22.45 -22.48 -12.87
CA ASP A 66 -22.63 -22.38 -14.33
C ASP A 66 -23.93 -21.72 -14.80
N ASN A 67 -24.88 -21.43 -13.91
CA ASN A 67 -26.06 -20.62 -14.24
C ASN A 67 -25.69 -19.15 -14.39
N THR A 68 -25.54 -18.71 -15.63
CA THR A 68 -25.26 -17.32 -16.00
C THR A 68 -26.48 -16.55 -16.53
N THR A 69 -27.63 -17.22 -16.67
CA THR A 69 -28.86 -16.67 -17.26
C THR A 69 -29.88 -16.22 -16.22
N HIS A 70 -29.62 -16.46 -14.93
CA HIS A 70 -30.49 -16.06 -13.82
C HIS A 70 -30.81 -14.56 -13.84
N LYS A 71 -32.09 -14.23 -13.61
CA LYS A 71 -32.58 -12.85 -13.47
C LYS A 71 -32.87 -12.57 -12.01
N PHE A 72 -32.13 -11.64 -11.41
CA PHE A 72 -32.30 -11.27 -10.01
C PHE A 72 -33.66 -10.65 -9.76
N LEU A 73 -34.37 -11.17 -8.74
CA LEU A 73 -35.61 -10.58 -8.22
C LEU A 73 -35.28 -9.52 -7.17
N GLY A 74 -34.39 -9.85 -6.24
CA GLY A 74 -33.87 -8.94 -5.22
C GLY A 74 -32.52 -8.35 -5.57
N ASP A 75 -31.72 -8.13 -4.54
CA ASP A 75 -30.31 -7.79 -4.62
C ASP A 75 -29.45 -9.01 -4.97
N ALA A 76 -28.39 -8.79 -5.75
CA ALA A 76 -27.38 -9.79 -6.04
C ALA A 76 -26.28 -9.75 -4.97
N VAL A 77 -26.03 -10.89 -4.32
CA VAL A 77 -25.01 -11.03 -3.27
C VAL A 77 -24.05 -12.13 -3.65
N PHE A 78 -22.76 -11.83 -3.74
CA PHE A 78 -21.73 -12.83 -3.97
C PHE A 78 -20.62 -12.70 -2.94
N LEU A 79 -20.15 -13.83 -2.43
CA LEU A 79 -19.28 -13.86 -1.26
C LEU A 79 -18.32 -15.04 -1.28
N ASN A 80 -17.21 -14.87 -0.58
CA ASN A 80 -16.22 -15.90 -0.30
C ASN A 80 -15.90 -15.88 1.21
N ASN A 81 -14.85 -16.59 1.62
CA ASN A 81 -14.44 -16.72 3.02
C ASN A 81 -13.90 -15.42 3.66
N HIS A 82 -13.67 -14.36 2.89
CA HIS A 82 -13.11 -13.09 3.37
C HIS A 82 -14.09 -11.92 3.30
N ILE A 83 -14.83 -11.81 2.19
CA ILE A 83 -15.75 -10.71 1.95
C ILE A 83 -17.05 -11.15 1.30
N ALA A 84 -18.09 -10.33 1.47
CA ALA A 84 -19.32 -10.35 0.69
C ALA A 84 -19.48 -9.04 -0.07
N VAL A 85 -20.02 -9.13 -1.28
CA VAL A 85 -20.31 -7.98 -2.15
C VAL A 85 -21.79 -7.97 -2.48
N VAL A 86 -22.42 -6.82 -2.26
CA VAL A 86 -23.86 -6.62 -2.46
C VAL A 86 -24.07 -5.58 -3.55
N LEU A 87 -24.74 -5.99 -4.63
CA LEU A 87 -25.26 -5.10 -5.66
C LEU A 87 -26.77 -4.94 -5.44
N ARG A 88 -27.13 -3.85 -4.75
CA ARG A 88 -28.53 -3.58 -4.42
C ARG A 88 -29.31 -3.12 -5.65
N ARG A 89 -30.51 -3.66 -5.86
CA ARG A 89 -31.38 -3.27 -6.98
C ARG A 89 -31.88 -1.82 -6.84
N ARG A 90 -32.04 -1.35 -5.61
CA ARG A 90 -32.45 0.04 -5.27
C ARG A 90 -31.27 0.93 -4.84
N GLY A 91 -30.04 0.41 -4.82
CA GLY A 91 -28.86 1.14 -4.37
C GLY A 91 -27.89 1.48 -5.50
N SER A 92 -27.22 2.63 -5.43
CA SER A 92 -26.29 3.14 -6.45
C SER A 92 -24.82 2.67 -6.30
N VAL A 93 -24.56 1.78 -5.35
CA VAL A 93 -23.20 1.44 -4.92
C VAL A 93 -23.06 -0.06 -4.77
N ALA A 94 -21.88 -0.59 -5.08
CA ALA A 94 -21.50 -1.93 -4.65
C ALA A 94 -20.97 -1.83 -3.22
N ALA A 95 -21.63 -2.49 -2.28
CA ALA A 95 -21.24 -2.51 -0.87
C ALA A 95 -20.40 -3.75 -0.58
N VAL A 96 -19.24 -3.57 0.06
CA VAL A 96 -18.33 -4.65 0.46
C VAL A 96 -18.37 -4.80 1.97
N TYR A 97 -18.68 -6.01 2.41
CA TYR A 97 -18.72 -6.44 3.79
C TYR A 97 -17.53 -7.36 4.04
N ALA A 98 -16.82 -7.15 5.15
CA ALA A 98 -15.78 -8.06 5.61
C ALA A 98 -16.31 -8.93 6.74
N TRP A 99 -15.89 -10.19 6.79
CA TRP A 99 -16.25 -11.08 7.89
C TRP A 99 -15.38 -10.76 9.11
N ALA A 100 -15.93 -10.07 10.10
CA ALA A 100 -15.28 -9.87 11.39
C ALA A 100 -15.64 -11.01 12.36
N ASP A 101 -14.93 -11.10 13.49
CA ASP A 101 -15.23 -12.08 14.54
C ASP A 101 -16.63 -11.89 15.14
N THR A 102 -17.13 -10.65 15.13
CA THR A 102 -18.48 -10.28 15.58
C THR A 102 -19.53 -10.37 14.46
N GLY A 103 -19.21 -10.95 13.31
CA GLY A 103 -20.07 -11.03 12.13
C GLY A 103 -19.72 -10.03 11.01
N PRO A 104 -20.46 -10.05 9.89
CA PRO A 104 -20.18 -9.21 8.73
C PRO A 104 -20.32 -7.71 9.05
N LYS A 105 -19.32 -6.92 8.66
CA LYS A 105 -19.33 -5.45 8.79
C LYS A 105 -19.19 -4.80 7.42
N GLN A 106 -20.06 -3.84 7.09
CA GLN A 106 -19.91 -3.04 5.88
C GLN A 106 -18.68 -2.12 6.01
N ARG A 107 -17.65 -2.33 5.19
CA ARG A 107 -16.40 -1.56 5.25
C ARG A 107 -16.24 -0.56 4.14
N VAL A 108 -16.65 -0.93 2.92
CA VAL A 108 -16.35 -0.16 1.71
C VAL A 108 -17.59 0.00 0.84
N LEU A 109 -17.73 1.18 0.25
CA LEU A 109 -18.71 1.48 -0.80
C LEU A 109 -17.96 1.84 -2.08
N LEU A 110 -18.30 1.16 -3.18
CA LEU A 110 -17.69 1.39 -4.48
C LEU A 110 -18.70 2.09 -5.39
N VAL A 111 -18.33 3.29 -5.85
CA VAL A 111 -19.18 4.12 -6.70
C VAL A 111 -18.48 4.39 -8.02
N PRO A 112 -18.94 3.79 -9.13
CA PRO A 112 -18.51 4.19 -10.46
C PRO A 112 -18.96 5.62 -10.76
N LEU A 113 -18.05 6.45 -11.25
CA LEU A 113 -18.33 7.83 -11.64
C LEU A 113 -18.11 8.03 -13.14
N ALA A 114 -19.04 8.73 -13.78
CA ALA A 114 -18.91 9.21 -15.15
C ALA A 114 -18.05 10.50 -15.21
N ALA A 115 -17.90 11.05 -16.41
CA ALA A 115 -17.26 12.35 -16.61
C ALA A 115 -17.96 13.45 -15.79
N GLY A 116 -17.15 14.33 -15.20
CA GLY A 116 -17.61 15.39 -14.30
C GLY A 116 -17.96 14.90 -12.89
N GLY A 117 -17.51 13.71 -12.48
CA GLY A 117 -17.70 13.20 -11.12
C GLY A 117 -19.13 12.73 -10.80
N ARG A 118 -19.97 12.57 -11.82
CA ARG A 118 -21.38 12.16 -11.67
C ARG A 118 -21.47 10.68 -11.28
N PRO A 119 -22.11 10.33 -10.15
CA PRO A 119 -22.19 8.96 -9.70
C PRO A 119 -23.16 8.11 -10.53
N ALA A 120 -22.92 6.80 -10.50
CA ALA A 120 -23.90 5.80 -10.90
C ALA A 120 -25.23 5.97 -10.14
N SER A 121 -26.35 5.75 -10.82
CA SER A 121 -27.64 5.45 -10.20
C SER A 121 -27.71 3.95 -9.85
N ALA A 122 -28.85 3.53 -9.29
CA ALA A 122 -29.13 2.11 -9.06
C ALA A 122 -29.01 1.30 -10.37
N PRO A 123 -28.53 0.04 -10.31
CA PRO A 123 -28.35 -0.77 -11.50
C PRO A 123 -29.69 -1.03 -12.18
N ALA A 124 -29.77 -0.69 -13.46
CA ALA A 124 -30.89 -1.04 -14.31
C ALA A 124 -30.92 -2.55 -14.60
N SER A 125 -29.74 -3.19 -14.64
CA SER A 125 -29.60 -4.63 -14.71
C SER A 125 -28.29 -5.10 -14.08
N VAL A 126 -28.30 -6.36 -13.63
CA VAL A 126 -27.13 -7.09 -13.16
C VAL A 126 -27.06 -8.40 -13.96
N ARG A 127 -25.93 -8.64 -14.63
CA ARG A 127 -25.70 -9.84 -15.44
C ARG A 127 -24.58 -10.68 -14.84
N ILE A 128 -24.77 -11.99 -14.82
CA ILE A 128 -23.75 -12.95 -14.41
C ILE A 128 -22.83 -13.21 -15.61
N LEU A 129 -21.53 -12.96 -15.44
CA LEU A 129 -20.50 -13.24 -16.45
C LEU A 129 -19.73 -14.53 -16.14
N GLU A 130 -19.59 -14.86 -14.85
CA GLU A 130 -18.92 -16.06 -14.35
C GLU A 130 -19.61 -16.47 -13.05
N ASN A 131 -19.92 -17.76 -12.87
CA ASN A 131 -20.38 -18.33 -11.62
C ASN A 131 -19.86 -19.77 -11.52
N SER A 132 -18.65 -19.94 -11.00
CA SER A 132 -18.00 -21.24 -10.82
C SER A 132 -17.50 -21.38 -9.38
N ALA A 133 -17.11 -22.59 -8.99
CA ALA A 133 -16.39 -22.82 -7.74
C ALA A 133 -15.10 -21.96 -7.58
N GLY A 134 -14.51 -21.49 -8.68
CA GLY A 134 -13.29 -20.67 -8.67
C GLY A 134 -13.52 -19.17 -8.54
N ALA A 135 -14.65 -18.66 -9.04
CA ALA A 135 -14.98 -17.24 -8.98
C ALA A 135 -16.43 -16.93 -9.38
N VAL A 136 -16.88 -15.76 -8.94
CA VAL A 136 -18.12 -15.13 -9.38
C VAL A 136 -17.80 -13.75 -9.96
N MET A 137 -18.33 -13.47 -11.15
CA MET A 137 -18.19 -12.18 -11.81
C MET A 137 -19.54 -11.65 -12.27
N LEU A 138 -19.88 -10.44 -11.82
CA LEU A 138 -21.11 -9.76 -12.21
C LEU A 138 -20.81 -8.46 -12.95
N GLU A 139 -21.65 -8.10 -13.91
CA GLU A 139 -21.68 -6.78 -14.55
C GLU A 139 -22.93 -6.02 -14.13
N ALA A 140 -22.75 -4.85 -13.52
CA ALA A 140 -23.83 -3.92 -13.22
C ALA A 140 -23.90 -2.86 -14.32
N ALA A 141 -25.06 -2.75 -14.98
CA ALA A 141 -25.36 -1.66 -15.91
C ALA A 141 -26.20 -0.61 -15.19
N CYS A 142 -25.68 0.61 -15.13
CA CYS A 142 -26.29 1.76 -14.46
C CYS A 142 -26.48 2.91 -15.44
N LYS A 143 -27.10 3.99 -14.96
CA LYS A 143 -27.14 5.28 -15.65
C LYS A 143 -26.60 6.37 -14.72
N THR A 144 -26.29 7.55 -15.25
CA THR A 144 -26.16 8.75 -14.42
C THR A 144 -27.53 9.33 -14.13
N ASP A 145 -27.58 10.34 -13.26
CA ASP A 145 -28.73 11.25 -13.09
C ASP A 145 -29.28 11.81 -14.41
N LYS A 146 -28.41 12.09 -15.39
CA LYS A 146 -28.77 12.55 -16.74
C LYS A 146 -29.03 11.41 -17.74
N GLY A 147 -29.21 10.17 -17.27
CA GLY A 147 -29.54 9.02 -18.10
C GLY A 147 -28.38 8.44 -18.94
N SER A 148 -27.16 8.99 -18.84
CA SER A 148 -26.01 8.49 -19.60
C SER A 148 -25.60 7.09 -19.12
N PRO A 149 -25.40 6.10 -20.00
CA PRO A 149 -25.10 4.73 -19.59
C PRO A 149 -23.70 4.60 -19.00
N LEU A 150 -23.57 3.77 -17.98
CA LEU A 150 -22.29 3.35 -17.40
C LEU A 150 -22.36 1.92 -16.90
N SER A 151 -21.23 1.22 -16.88
CA SER A 151 -21.19 -0.14 -16.34
C SER A 151 -19.88 -0.44 -15.62
N ALA A 152 -19.94 -1.34 -14.65
CA ALA A 152 -18.79 -1.85 -13.93
C ALA A 152 -18.92 -3.36 -13.74
N ARG A 153 -17.80 -4.06 -13.83
CA ARG A 153 -17.73 -5.48 -13.54
C ARG A 153 -17.01 -5.71 -12.22
N TYR A 154 -17.50 -6.65 -11.44
CA TYR A 154 -16.99 -7.00 -10.14
C TYR A 154 -16.73 -8.50 -10.12
N ARG A 155 -15.49 -8.90 -9.84
CA ARG A 155 -15.10 -10.31 -9.78
C ARG A 155 -14.50 -10.64 -8.43
N LEU A 156 -15.06 -11.65 -7.79
CA LEU A 156 -14.55 -12.23 -6.55
C LEU A 156 -14.00 -13.63 -6.84
N THR A 157 -12.77 -13.89 -6.42
CA THR A 157 -12.11 -15.19 -6.57
C THR A 157 -12.15 -15.95 -5.25
N THR A 158 -12.20 -17.28 -5.34
CA THR A 158 -12.10 -18.17 -4.19
C THR A 158 -10.79 -17.94 -3.43
N GLY A 159 -10.89 -17.72 -2.11
CA GLY A 159 -9.73 -17.52 -1.22
C GLY A 159 -9.04 -16.15 -1.31
N GLU A 160 -9.45 -15.24 -2.20
CA GLU A 160 -8.87 -13.90 -2.30
C GLU A 160 -9.67 -12.87 -1.49
N MET A 161 -9.02 -11.94 -0.79
CA MET A 161 -9.72 -10.82 -0.12
C MET A 161 -9.96 -9.60 -1.03
N ALA A 162 -9.46 -9.65 -2.26
CA ALA A 162 -9.46 -8.53 -3.17
C ALA A 162 -10.62 -8.68 -4.17
N LEU A 163 -11.46 -7.66 -4.25
CA LEU A 163 -12.46 -7.53 -5.29
C LEU A 163 -11.82 -6.91 -6.54
N ASP A 164 -11.82 -7.62 -7.67
CA ASP A 164 -11.41 -7.05 -8.96
C ASP A 164 -12.55 -6.23 -9.56
N VAL A 165 -12.35 -4.91 -9.64
CA VAL A 165 -13.28 -3.96 -10.23
C VAL A 165 -12.77 -3.53 -11.60
N ARG A 166 -13.54 -3.81 -12.66
CA ARG A 166 -13.21 -3.42 -14.03
C ARG A 166 -14.20 -2.37 -14.55
N PRO A 167 -13.74 -1.16 -14.90
CA PRO A 167 -14.61 -0.14 -15.46
C PRO A 167 -15.05 -0.54 -16.88
N GLY A 168 -16.36 -0.51 -17.11
CA GLY A 168 -16.97 -0.64 -18.42
C GLY A 168 -17.16 0.72 -19.11
N PRO A 169 -17.93 0.79 -20.21
CA PRO A 169 -18.29 2.04 -20.86
C PRO A 169 -18.82 3.10 -19.88
N GLY A 170 -18.54 4.38 -20.15
CA GLY A 170 -19.02 5.52 -19.38
C GLY A 170 -18.27 5.82 -18.07
N VAL A 171 -17.64 4.83 -17.44
CA VAL A 171 -16.92 5.01 -16.16
C VAL A 171 -15.56 5.67 -16.39
N ARG A 172 -15.31 6.78 -15.68
CA ARG A 172 -14.05 7.56 -15.72
C ARG A 172 -13.27 7.49 -14.42
N THR A 173 -13.97 7.36 -13.30
CA THR A 173 -13.35 7.28 -11.97
C THR A 173 -14.07 6.22 -11.15
N LEU A 174 -13.33 5.53 -10.30
CA LEU A 174 -13.88 4.71 -9.22
C LEU A 174 -13.70 5.47 -7.91
N ARG A 175 -14.80 5.71 -7.19
CA ARG A 175 -14.75 6.23 -5.82
C ARG A 175 -14.88 5.08 -4.84
N VAL A 176 -13.91 5.00 -3.93
CA VAL A 176 -13.84 4.07 -2.81
C VAL A 176 -14.15 4.86 -1.55
N GLY A 177 -15.38 4.71 -1.08
CA GLY A 177 -15.85 5.30 0.16
C GLY A 177 -15.81 4.32 1.32
N GLY A 178 -15.88 4.86 2.53
CA GLY A 178 -15.93 4.13 3.80
C GLY A 178 -15.87 5.14 4.94
N ARG A 179 -15.83 4.67 6.18
CA ARG A 179 -15.50 5.54 7.32
C ARG A 179 -13.97 5.72 7.41
N ILE A 180 -13.36 6.21 6.33
CA ILE A 180 -11.89 6.37 6.23
C ILE A 180 -11.48 7.54 7.14
N ARG A 181 -10.60 7.26 8.11
CA ARG A 181 -10.02 8.27 9.03
C ARG A 181 -8.70 8.80 8.52
N TYR A 182 -7.88 7.93 7.94
CA TYR A 182 -6.56 8.26 7.42
C TYR A 182 -6.35 7.60 6.05
N VAL A 183 -5.61 8.27 5.17
CA VAL A 183 -5.12 7.70 3.92
C VAL A 183 -3.60 7.68 3.98
N VAL A 184 -3.01 6.51 3.79
CA VAL A 184 -1.56 6.30 3.75
C VAL A 184 -1.17 5.97 2.31
N VAL A 185 -0.14 6.63 1.81
CA VAL A 185 0.54 6.29 0.55
C VAL A 185 1.94 5.81 0.89
N PRO A 186 2.14 4.49 1.05
CA PRO A 186 3.42 3.99 1.50
C PRO A 186 4.57 4.24 0.52
N ASP A 187 5.79 4.25 1.05
CA ASP A 187 7.03 4.14 0.27
C ASP A 187 7.98 3.13 0.94
N TYR A 188 8.38 2.10 0.21
CA TYR A 188 9.27 1.06 0.76
C TYR A 188 10.72 1.54 0.89
N PHE A 189 11.09 2.61 0.19
CA PHE A 189 12.45 3.15 0.16
C PHE A 189 12.60 4.43 0.98
N ALA A 190 11.53 5.22 1.13
CA ALA A 190 11.53 6.50 1.82
C ALA A 190 10.39 6.60 2.85
N ASP A 191 10.03 7.82 3.26
CA ASP A 191 8.91 8.06 4.17
C ASP A 191 7.54 7.86 3.49
N ASP A 192 6.50 7.62 4.29
CA ASP A 192 5.14 7.54 3.80
C ASP A 192 4.51 8.94 3.69
N MET A 193 3.41 9.04 2.93
CA MET A 193 2.55 10.22 2.99
C MET A 193 1.22 9.87 3.64
N VAL A 194 0.82 10.61 4.67
CA VAL A 194 -0.30 10.26 5.54
C VAL A 194 -1.25 11.44 5.71
N TYR A 195 -2.47 11.27 5.24
CA TYR A 195 -3.51 12.31 5.23
C TYR A 195 -4.58 11.98 6.26
N ARG A 196 -4.95 12.94 7.10
CA ARG A 196 -6.12 12.86 7.99
C ARG A 196 -7.35 13.35 7.24
N ALA A 197 -8.39 12.52 7.15
CA ALA A 197 -9.62 12.83 6.43
C ALA A 197 -10.30 14.12 6.93
N ALA A 198 -10.30 14.33 8.25
CA ALA A 198 -10.89 15.51 8.90
C ALA A 198 -10.08 16.81 8.70
N ALA A 199 -8.79 16.71 8.36
CA ALA A 199 -7.87 17.85 8.27
C ALA A 199 -7.18 17.93 6.89
N LEU A 200 -7.92 17.61 5.82
CA LEU A 200 -7.38 17.73 4.47
C LEU A 200 -7.09 19.20 4.13
N PRO A 201 -5.91 19.52 3.56
CA PRO A 201 -5.52 20.90 3.22
C PRO A 201 -6.36 21.52 2.09
N ALA A 202 -7.05 20.71 1.30
CA ALA A 202 -7.94 21.15 0.23
C ALA A 202 -9.15 20.19 0.10
N PRO A 203 -10.25 20.61 -0.57
CA PRO A 203 -11.40 19.72 -0.81
C PRO A 203 -11.04 18.46 -1.59
N VAL A 204 -10.01 18.55 -2.44
CA VAL A 204 -9.42 17.44 -3.19
C VAL A 204 -7.92 17.52 -2.98
N VAL A 205 -7.29 16.41 -2.60
CA VAL A 205 -5.84 16.31 -2.47
C VAL A 205 -5.35 15.18 -3.34
N GLY A 206 -4.44 15.48 -4.27
CA GLY A 206 -3.80 14.48 -5.10
C GLY A 206 -2.99 13.49 -4.26
N LEU A 207 -3.04 12.21 -4.57
CA LEU A 207 -2.19 11.21 -3.93
C LEU A 207 -1.01 10.92 -4.87
N PRO A 208 0.25 11.10 -4.44
CA PRO A 208 1.42 10.82 -5.27
C PRO A 208 1.75 9.32 -5.26
N THR A 209 0.72 8.50 -5.41
CA THR A 209 0.81 7.04 -5.49
C THR A 209 1.24 6.59 -6.89
N GLU A 210 1.91 5.45 -6.95
CA GLU A 210 2.22 4.76 -8.21
C GLU A 210 1.17 3.67 -8.48
N ASN A 211 0.99 2.74 -7.53
CA ASN A 211 0.19 1.53 -7.74
C ASN A 211 -0.81 1.21 -6.64
N PHE A 212 -0.70 1.83 -5.47
CA PHE A 212 -1.58 1.53 -4.34
C PHE A 212 -1.60 2.62 -3.27
N PHE A 213 -2.64 2.58 -2.45
CA PHE A 213 -2.73 3.30 -1.18
C PHE A 213 -3.53 2.48 -0.17
N LEU A 214 -3.46 2.88 1.11
CA LEU A 214 -4.24 2.32 2.20
C LEU A 214 -5.20 3.38 2.75
N GLY A 215 -6.45 3.01 2.98
CA GLY A 215 -7.41 3.75 3.77
C GLY A 215 -7.61 3.06 5.12
N LEU A 216 -7.35 3.77 6.22
CA LEU A 216 -7.55 3.25 7.57
C LEU A 216 -8.99 3.52 8.00
N ILE A 217 -9.77 2.46 8.20
CA ILE A 217 -11.20 2.55 8.50
C ILE A 217 -11.39 2.74 10.00
N GLU A 218 -12.26 3.69 10.38
CA GLU A 218 -12.69 3.95 11.75
C GLU A 218 -12.99 2.67 12.53
N GLY A 219 -12.52 2.60 13.77
CA GLY A 219 -12.62 1.43 14.65
C GLY A 219 -11.28 0.75 14.93
N GLY A 220 -10.23 1.03 14.13
CA GLY A 220 -8.91 0.39 14.33
C GLY A 220 -8.87 -1.09 13.90
N ASP A 221 -9.94 -1.58 13.28
CA ASP A 221 -10.19 -3.00 13.03
C ASP A 221 -10.27 -3.37 11.54
N ALA A 222 -10.09 -2.39 10.64
CA ALA A 222 -10.04 -2.64 9.20
C ALA A 222 -9.16 -1.66 8.41
N LEU A 223 -8.58 -2.18 7.34
CA LEU A 223 -7.89 -1.42 6.28
C LEU A 223 -8.57 -1.69 4.95
N VAL A 224 -8.75 -0.65 4.13
CA VAL A 224 -9.00 -0.82 2.69
C VAL A 224 -7.71 -0.55 1.93
N MET A 225 -7.38 -1.42 1.00
CA MET A 225 -6.24 -1.26 0.10
C MET A 225 -6.74 -1.24 -1.34
N CYS A 226 -6.37 -0.21 -2.09
CA CYS A 226 -6.66 -0.16 -3.53
C CYS A 226 -5.35 -0.38 -4.28
N VAL A 227 -5.36 -1.29 -5.26
CA VAL A 227 -4.18 -1.68 -6.05
C VAL A 227 -4.50 -1.65 -7.54
N TRP A 228 -3.55 -1.25 -8.37
CA TRP A 228 -3.66 -1.29 -9.83
C TRP A 228 -2.29 -1.47 -10.50
N LYS A 229 -2.27 -1.90 -11.77
CA LYS A 229 -1.04 -2.19 -12.51
C LYS A 229 -0.32 -0.95 -13.07
N SER A 230 -1.05 0.06 -13.54
CA SER A 230 -0.46 1.20 -14.28
C SER A 230 -0.03 2.34 -13.36
N LYS A 231 1.25 2.72 -13.41
CA LYS A 231 1.79 3.88 -12.66
C LYS A 231 1.17 5.23 -13.04
N ARG A 232 0.60 5.32 -14.26
CA ARG A 232 0.03 6.55 -14.84
C ARG A 232 -1.42 6.82 -14.41
N ARG A 233 -1.92 6.15 -13.38
CA ARG A 233 -3.25 6.44 -12.83
C ARG A 233 -3.13 7.46 -11.71
N ASN A 234 -3.93 8.52 -11.80
CA ASN A 234 -4.04 9.46 -10.71
C ASN A 234 -5.03 8.92 -9.67
N ALA A 235 -4.67 9.10 -8.41
CA ALA A 235 -5.58 8.93 -7.30
C ALA A 235 -5.62 10.23 -6.49
N ARG A 236 -6.71 10.41 -5.75
CA ARG A 236 -6.94 11.58 -4.92
C ARG A 236 -7.79 11.20 -3.72
N VAL A 237 -7.60 11.90 -2.62
CA VAL A 237 -8.55 11.89 -1.51
C VAL A 237 -9.47 13.09 -1.66
N VAL A 238 -10.78 12.85 -1.57
CA VAL A 238 -11.81 13.88 -1.73
C VAL A 238 -12.61 14.01 -0.44
N ARG A 239 -12.84 15.24 -0.01
CA ARG A 239 -13.76 15.54 1.08
C ARG A 239 -15.19 15.35 0.56
N LEU A 240 -15.96 14.52 1.25
CA LEU A 240 -17.37 14.31 0.92
C LEU A 240 -18.22 15.41 1.58
N PRO A 241 -19.28 15.88 0.91
CA PRO A 241 -20.22 16.81 1.52
C PRO A 241 -20.98 16.15 2.68
N GLY A 242 -21.32 16.95 3.70
CA GLY A 242 -22.11 16.52 4.86
C GLY A 242 -21.47 16.84 6.21
N PRO A 243 -22.22 16.68 7.31
CA PRO A 243 -21.81 17.15 8.64
C PRO A 243 -20.65 16.37 9.26
N GLN A 244 -20.39 15.14 8.79
CA GLN A 244 -19.44 14.21 9.44
C GLN A 244 -18.00 14.26 8.89
N GLN A 245 -17.57 15.33 8.20
CA GLN A 245 -16.20 15.50 7.67
C GLN A 245 -15.59 14.21 7.09
N ARG A 246 -16.36 13.51 6.24
CA ARG A 246 -15.96 12.22 5.67
C ARG A 246 -15.05 12.44 4.45
N ALA A 247 -14.17 11.49 4.19
CA ALA A 247 -13.38 11.45 2.95
C ALA A 247 -13.61 10.15 2.19
N ALA A 248 -13.40 10.20 0.88
CA ALA A 248 -13.31 9.03 0.02
C ALA A 248 -12.02 9.11 -0.81
N CYS A 249 -11.60 7.98 -1.36
CA CYS A 249 -10.53 7.96 -2.34
C CYS A 249 -11.13 7.81 -3.73
N GLU A 250 -10.64 8.56 -4.69
CA GLU A 250 -11.03 8.48 -6.09
C GLU A 250 -9.81 8.12 -6.94
N MET A 251 -10.03 7.28 -7.95
CA MET A 251 -8.99 6.81 -8.85
C MET A 251 -9.45 6.85 -10.29
N ASP A 252 -8.59 7.33 -11.17
CA ASP A 252 -8.90 7.35 -12.59
C ASP A 252 -8.93 5.93 -13.17
N CYS A 253 -9.98 5.65 -13.94
CA CYS A 253 -10.24 4.36 -14.54
C CYS A 253 -9.67 4.31 -15.97
N GLN A 254 -9.06 3.17 -16.31
CA GLN A 254 -8.70 2.84 -17.69
C GLN A 254 -9.60 1.72 -18.17
N LYS A 255 -10.20 1.87 -19.36
CA LYS A 255 -11.18 0.93 -19.92
C LYS A 255 -10.69 -0.52 -19.82
N GLY A 256 -11.49 -1.38 -19.17
CA GLY A 256 -11.23 -2.82 -19.05
C GLY A 256 -10.03 -3.21 -18.19
N LYS A 257 -9.31 -2.27 -17.58
CA LYS A 257 -8.14 -2.56 -16.74
C LYS A 257 -8.55 -2.57 -15.27
N SER A 258 -8.22 -3.66 -14.58
CA SER A 258 -8.54 -3.91 -13.17
C SER A 258 -8.07 -2.82 -12.20
N THR A 259 -8.89 -2.63 -11.18
CA THR A 259 -8.56 -2.04 -9.89
C THR A 259 -8.96 -3.06 -8.83
N TRP A 260 -8.01 -3.52 -8.03
CA TRP A 260 -8.30 -4.42 -6.92
C TRP A 260 -8.60 -3.62 -5.67
N VAL A 261 -9.67 -3.95 -4.97
CA VAL A 261 -10.03 -3.37 -3.67
C VAL A 261 -10.04 -4.49 -2.64
N ALA A 262 -9.04 -4.50 -1.76
CA ALA A 262 -8.92 -5.46 -0.67
C ALA A 262 -9.38 -4.84 0.65
N VAL A 263 -10.04 -5.65 1.48
CA VAL A 263 -10.40 -5.29 2.84
C VAL A 263 -9.69 -6.24 3.80
N LEU A 264 -8.75 -5.69 4.58
CA LEU A 264 -8.03 -6.42 5.62
C LEU A 264 -8.76 -6.17 6.94
N GLU A 265 -9.36 -7.21 7.51
CA GLU A 265 -10.17 -7.16 8.72
C GLU A 265 -9.44 -7.88 9.86
N HIS A 266 -9.08 -7.15 10.91
CA HIS A 266 -8.51 -7.71 12.13
C HIS A 266 -8.57 -6.66 13.27
N PRO A 267 -8.99 -7.00 14.50
CA PRO A 267 -8.94 -6.08 15.62
C PRO A 267 -7.54 -5.51 15.85
N GLY A 268 -7.44 -4.19 16.03
CA GLY A 268 -6.16 -3.53 16.28
C GLY A 268 -5.19 -3.57 15.09
N ILE A 269 -5.65 -3.80 13.86
CA ILE A 269 -4.81 -3.81 12.65
C ILE A 269 -4.18 -2.45 12.35
N TRP A 270 -4.66 -1.37 12.95
CA TRP A 270 -3.98 -0.07 12.90
C TRP A 270 -4.26 0.75 14.16
N HIS A 271 -3.41 1.75 14.40
CA HIS A 271 -3.57 2.69 15.51
C HIS A 271 -3.22 4.11 15.08
N ALA A 272 -3.86 5.11 15.66
CA ALA A 272 -3.44 6.49 15.53
C ALA A 272 -3.76 7.28 16.79
N ARG A 273 -2.96 8.31 17.05
CA ARG A 273 -3.21 9.28 18.11
C ARG A 273 -2.58 10.62 17.79
N ASP A 274 -3.18 11.67 18.32
CA ASP A 274 -2.54 12.97 18.38
C ASP A 274 -1.33 12.92 19.32
N VAL A 275 -0.32 13.72 19.00
CA VAL A 275 0.91 13.81 19.77
C VAL A 275 0.94 15.15 20.48
N LYS A 276 1.09 15.10 21.80
CA LYS A 276 1.17 16.32 22.63
C LYS A 276 2.61 16.82 22.67
N LYS A 277 2.79 18.13 22.71
CA LYS A 277 4.11 18.78 22.78
C LYS A 277 4.96 18.30 23.98
N VAL A 278 4.32 18.01 25.11
CA VAL A 278 4.97 17.49 26.33
C VAL A 278 5.62 16.11 26.16
N GLU A 279 5.25 15.37 25.10
CA GLU A 279 5.71 14.01 24.85
C GLU A 279 6.93 13.96 23.92
N MET A 280 7.34 15.10 23.34
CA MET A 280 8.52 15.17 22.46
C MET A 280 9.79 14.84 23.25
N GLY A 281 10.67 14.03 22.66
CA GLY A 281 11.93 13.60 23.29
C GLY A 281 11.77 12.51 24.35
N ARG A 282 10.55 12.03 24.61
CA ARG A 282 10.28 10.99 25.61
C ARG A 282 9.94 9.67 24.93
N ASP A 283 10.18 8.61 25.68
CA ASP A 283 9.66 7.28 25.37
C ASP A 283 8.21 7.20 25.80
N ILE A 284 7.37 6.89 24.83
CA ILE A 284 5.92 6.83 25.01
C ILE A 284 5.51 5.39 24.76
N ALA A 285 4.98 4.76 25.80
CA ALA A 285 4.27 3.51 25.64
C ALA A 285 2.91 3.78 24.99
N LEU A 286 2.60 3.07 23.91
CA LEU A 286 1.30 3.13 23.27
C LEU A 286 0.32 2.25 24.05
N ASP A 287 -0.91 2.74 24.19
CA ASP A 287 -2.05 1.94 24.66
C ASP A 287 -2.65 1.15 23.49
N TRP A 288 -1.78 0.39 22.83
CA TRP A 288 -2.09 -0.41 21.66
C TRP A 288 -1.06 -1.52 21.55
N ARG A 289 -1.48 -2.68 21.04
CA ARG A 289 -0.62 -3.81 20.73
C ARG A 289 -0.92 -4.31 19.31
N PRO A 290 0.10 -4.79 18.58
CA PRO A 290 -0.10 -5.50 17.33
C PRO A 290 -1.13 -6.63 17.45
N GLY A 291 -2.09 -6.68 16.53
CA GLY A 291 -3.08 -7.77 16.49
C GLY A 291 -2.47 -9.13 16.10
N TYR A 292 -1.36 -9.12 15.38
CA TYR A 292 -0.64 -10.32 14.93
C TYR A 292 0.84 -9.99 14.64
N PRO A 293 1.74 -10.98 14.62
CA PRO A 293 3.12 -10.78 14.22
C PRO A 293 3.19 -10.31 12.77
N ALA A 294 3.83 -9.17 12.51
CA ALA A 294 4.06 -8.61 11.19
C ALA A 294 5.21 -7.60 11.24
N ARG A 295 5.63 -7.10 10.08
CA ARG A 295 6.48 -5.90 10.00
C ARG A 295 5.56 -4.69 10.07
N TRP A 296 5.59 -4.03 11.21
CA TRP A 296 4.82 -2.83 11.50
C TRP A 296 5.63 -1.58 11.19
N ARG A 297 4.91 -0.53 10.81
CA ARG A 297 5.49 0.77 10.49
C ARG A 297 4.74 1.86 11.24
N MET A 298 5.47 2.83 11.74
CA MET A 298 4.93 4.04 12.35
C MET A 298 5.26 5.23 11.45
N SER A 299 4.27 6.06 11.14
CA SER A 299 4.46 7.33 10.44
C SER A 299 4.03 8.48 11.34
N PHE A 300 4.94 9.41 11.61
CA PHE A 300 4.69 10.65 12.31
C PHE A 300 4.41 11.76 11.31
N ALA A 301 3.15 12.19 11.23
CA ALA A 301 2.63 13.04 10.16
C ALA A 301 2.07 14.37 10.69
N HIS A 302 1.88 15.30 9.76
CA HIS A 302 1.22 16.59 9.99
C HIS A 302 0.15 16.86 8.91
N ALA A 303 -0.66 17.91 9.10
CA ALA A 303 -1.81 18.26 8.24
C ALA A 303 -1.50 18.36 6.72
N GLY A 304 -0.23 18.57 6.34
CA GLY A 304 0.20 18.62 4.94
C GLY A 304 0.33 17.26 4.25
N GLY A 305 0.31 16.16 4.98
CA GLY A 305 0.47 14.81 4.42
C GLY A 305 1.90 14.28 4.37
N VAL A 306 2.92 15.10 4.65
CA VAL A 306 4.30 14.62 4.79
C VAL A 306 4.47 13.98 6.16
N SER A 307 5.27 12.91 6.22
CA SER A 307 5.53 12.19 7.46
C SER A 307 7.00 11.79 7.58
N ARG A 308 7.40 11.38 8.79
CA ARG A 308 8.63 10.62 9.04
C ARG A 308 8.25 9.22 9.49
N SER A 309 8.79 8.21 8.82
CA SER A 309 8.33 6.84 8.94
C SER A 309 9.43 5.92 9.43
N HIS A 310 9.08 5.04 10.35
CA HIS A 310 10.02 4.17 11.06
C HIS A 310 9.47 2.75 11.10
N PRO A 311 10.25 1.73 10.70
CA PRO A 311 9.89 0.34 10.96
C PRO A 311 10.03 0.05 12.46
N PHE A 312 9.13 -0.77 13.00
CA PHE A 312 9.26 -1.24 14.38
C PHE A 312 10.48 -2.14 14.53
N GLN A 313 11.35 -1.78 15.47
CA GLN A 313 12.51 -2.58 15.84
C GLN A 313 12.18 -3.56 16.98
N ALA A 314 12.95 -4.64 17.07
CA ALA A 314 12.94 -5.52 18.24
C ALA A 314 13.93 -4.97 19.28
N ASN A 315 13.59 -5.08 20.57
CA ASN A 315 14.51 -4.92 21.72
C ASN A 315 15.07 -3.49 21.94
N GLY A 316 14.23 -2.46 21.84
CA GLY A 316 14.39 -1.25 22.65
C GLY A 316 15.40 -0.18 22.21
N THR A 317 16.25 -0.41 21.20
CA THR A 317 17.28 0.58 20.85
C THR A 317 16.89 1.40 19.62
N VAL A 318 16.24 2.54 19.84
CA VAL A 318 16.01 3.55 18.80
C VAL A 318 16.87 4.78 19.04
N GLY A 319 17.18 5.51 17.97
CA GLY A 319 17.97 6.74 18.05
C GLY A 319 17.20 7.90 18.71
N SER A 320 17.28 9.07 18.10
CA SER A 320 16.56 10.27 18.56
C SER A 320 15.05 10.20 18.27
N GLU A 321 14.62 9.39 17.29
CA GLU A 321 13.22 9.10 16.96
C GLU A 321 13.12 7.67 16.41
N GLY A 322 12.02 6.99 16.70
CA GLY A 322 11.76 5.64 16.21
C GLY A 322 10.65 4.92 16.99
N CYS A 323 10.46 3.64 16.69
CA CYS A 323 9.50 2.78 17.37
C CYS A 323 10.06 1.38 17.57
N TRP A 324 9.63 0.72 18.66
CA TRP A 324 10.03 -0.64 18.97
C TRP A 324 8.93 -1.42 19.68
N LEU A 325 9.07 -2.74 19.64
CA LEU A 325 8.28 -3.66 20.45
C LEU A 325 9.17 -4.22 21.57
N GLU A 326 8.64 -4.20 22.79
CA GLU A 326 9.25 -4.81 23.96
C GLU A 326 8.17 -5.54 24.75
N ASN A 327 8.34 -6.85 24.95
CA ASN A 327 7.38 -7.71 25.67
C ASN A 327 5.92 -7.55 25.17
N GLY A 328 5.74 -7.45 23.84
CA GLY A 328 4.42 -7.27 23.21
C GLY A 328 3.80 -5.87 23.37
N ARG A 329 4.51 -4.93 24.02
CA ARG A 329 4.09 -3.54 24.15
C ARG A 329 4.81 -2.67 23.11
N ALA A 330 4.05 -1.77 22.49
CA ALA A 330 4.59 -0.84 21.52
C ALA A 330 5.06 0.45 22.19
N PHE A 331 6.25 0.90 21.81
CA PHE A 331 6.84 2.14 22.28
C PHE A 331 7.28 2.99 21.10
N VAL A 332 7.23 4.30 21.30
CA VAL A 332 7.69 5.30 20.34
C VAL A 332 8.53 6.35 21.03
N ARG A 333 9.58 6.80 20.35
CA ARG A 333 10.34 7.99 20.73
C ARG A 333 10.20 9.01 19.61
N LEU A 334 9.93 10.26 19.99
CA LEU A 334 9.79 11.37 19.05
C LEU A 334 10.98 12.31 19.21
N LEU A 335 11.49 12.89 18.11
CA LEU A 335 12.65 13.78 18.17
C LEU A 335 12.47 14.89 19.22
N SER A 336 13.38 14.97 20.19
CA SER A 336 13.52 16.18 21.02
C SER A 336 14.06 17.30 20.13
N ARG A 337 13.45 18.49 20.18
CA ARG A 337 13.75 19.62 19.29
C ARG A 337 15.26 19.86 19.09
N GLY A 338 15.69 19.90 17.82
CA GLY A 338 16.81 20.70 17.34
C GLY A 338 16.27 21.92 16.59
N ASN A 339 17.01 23.03 16.63
CA ASN A 339 16.60 24.37 16.19
C ASN A 339 15.97 24.41 14.78
N SER A 340 14.95 25.27 14.60
CA SER A 340 14.15 25.53 13.39
C SER A 340 13.26 24.38 12.89
N ASP A 341 12.09 24.26 13.51
CA ASP A 341 10.81 24.23 12.78
C ASP A 341 9.74 24.66 13.77
N ALA A 342 8.91 25.63 13.37
CA ALA A 342 7.70 25.96 14.11
C ALA A 342 6.94 24.66 14.37
N ILE A 343 6.59 24.40 15.64
CA ILE A 343 5.80 23.21 15.95
C ILE A 343 4.47 23.40 15.23
N HIS A 344 4.25 22.66 14.15
CA HIS A 344 2.91 22.53 13.61
C HIS A 344 2.01 21.98 14.72
N PRO A 345 0.93 22.68 15.09
CA PRO A 345 0.09 22.32 16.24
C PRO A 345 -0.66 20.99 16.08
N GLU A 346 -0.69 20.40 14.88
CA GLU A 346 -1.43 19.18 14.55
C GLU A 346 -0.52 18.03 14.11
N LYS A 347 0.33 17.55 15.01
CA LYS A 347 1.12 16.33 14.77
C LYS A 347 0.40 15.10 15.31
N PHE A 348 0.48 14.02 14.54
CA PHE A 348 -0.10 12.74 14.91
C PHE A 348 0.75 11.59 14.43
N LEU A 349 0.61 10.45 15.08
CA LEU A 349 1.21 9.22 14.62
C LEU A 349 0.15 8.28 14.09
N VAL A 350 0.55 7.44 13.15
CA VAL A 350 -0.22 6.33 12.60
C VAL A 350 0.66 5.09 12.59
N VAL A 351 0.11 3.95 13.03
CA VAL A 351 0.77 2.64 13.02
C VAL A 351 -0.06 1.68 12.19
N TYR A 352 0.60 0.93 11.29
CA TYR A 352 -0.04 -0.04 10.41
C TYR A 352 0.95 -1.13 9.96
N PRO A 353 0.47 -2.33 9.57
CA PRO A 353 1.31 -3.39 9.04
C PRO A 353 1.62 -3.13 7.57
N ILE A 354 2.83 -3.46 7.12
CA ILE A 354 3.20 -3.38 5.70
C ILE A 354 3.45 -4.77 5.12
N GLU A 355 4.28 -5.55 5.80
CA GLU A 355 4.75 -6.86 5.35
C GLU A 355 4.51 -7.93 6.42
N ARG A 356 4.41 -9.18 5.97
CA ARG A 356 4.45 -10.33 6.89
C ARG A 356 5.84 -10.54 7.48
N SER A 357 5.85 -11.04 8.70
CA SER A 357 7.01 -11.64 9.36
C SER A 357 7.02 -13.17 9.13
N ARG A 358 8.05 -13.86 9.60
CA ARG A 358 8.08 -15.34 9.59
C ARG A 358 7.01 -15.98 10.48
N GLU A 359 6.56 -15.24 11.49
CA GLU A 359 5.57 -15.68 12.48
C GLU A 359 4.14 -15.27 12.11
N THR A 360 3.95 -14.55 10.99
CA THR A 360 2.61 -14.16 10.54
C THR A 360 1.82 -15.41 10.15
N PRO A 361 0.62 -15.65 10.72
CA PRO A 361 -0.20 -16.80 10.36
C PRO A 361 -0.53 -16.82 8.86
N LEU A 362 -0.56 -18.00 8.25
CA LEU A 362 -0.85 -18.14 6.80
C LEU A 362 -2.25 -17.64 6.41
N SER A 363 -3.19 -17.68 7.36
CA SER A 363 -4.56 -17.18 7.21
C SER A 363 -4.66 -15.65 7.30
N VAL A 364 -3.59 -14.97 7.70
CA VAL A 364 -3.51 -13.51 7.83
C VAL A 364 -2.73 -12.92 6.66
N PHE A 365 -3.24 -11.81 6.13
CA PHE A 365 -2.64 -11.14 4.99
C PHE A 365 -2.20 -9.74 5.37
N CYS A 366 -1.06 -9.34 4.84
CA CYS A 366 -0.52 -7.99 4.93
C CYS A 366 -0.68 -7.26 3.58
N PRO A 367 -0.57 -5.91 3.54
CA PRO A 367 -0.62 -5.16 2.29
C PRO A 367 0.29 -5.69 1.18
N THR A 368 1.53 -6.09 1.49
CA THR A 368 2.44 -6.68 0.49
C THR A 368 1.93 -8.01 -0.07
N ASP A 369 1.21 -8.82 0.71
CA ASP A 369 0.61 -10.07 0.23
C ASP A 369 -0.47 -9.78 -0.81
N VAL A 370 -1.30 -8.76 -0.55
CA VAL A 370 -2.30 -8.27 -1.52
C VAL A 370 -1.64 -7.79 -2.81
N MET A 371 -0.53 -7.03 -2.72
CA MET A 371 0.21 -6.61 -3.90
C MET A 371 0.72 -7.80 -4.71
N ARG A 372 1.35 -8.79 -4.05
CA ARG A 372 1.89 -9.98 -4.71
C ARG A 372 0.81 -10.80 -5.40
N ASN A 373 -0.33 -11.00 -4.74
CA ASN A 373 -1.44 -11.77 -5.30
C ASN A 373 -2.10 -11.06 -6.49
N THR A 374 -2.13 -9.72 -6.51
CA THR A 374 -2.83 -8.95 -7.56
C THR A 374 -1.93 -8.57 -8.74
N LEU A 375 -0.68 -8.19 -8.48
CA LEU A 375 0.27 -7.73 -9.49
C LEU A 375 1.20 -8.85 -9.96
N GLY A 376 1.36 -9.93 -9.19
CA GLY A 376 2.36 -10.96 -9.41
C GLY A 376 3.72 -10.61 -8.78
N VAL A 377 4.60 -11.60 -8.66
CA VAL A 377 5.91 -11.47 -7.98
C VAL A 377 6.85 -10.51 -8.73
N GLY A 378 6.97 -10.62 -10.06
CA GLY A 378 7.87 -9.77 -10.85
C GLY A 378 7.54 -8.27 -10.74
N PRO A 379 6.29 -7.84 -11.01
CA PRO A 379 5.89 -6.44 -10.83
C PRO A 379 6.03 -5.96 -9.38
N CYS A 380 5.86 -6.83 -8.38
CA CYS A 380 6.12 -6.47 -6.99
C CYS A 380 7.60 -6.27 -6.71
N GLN A 381 8.50 -7.09 -7.27
CA GLN A 381 9.94 -6.88 -7.13
C GLN A 381 10.33 -5.47 -7.65
N TYR A 382 9.75 -5.03 -8.76
CA TYR A 382 9.93 -3.67 -9.27
C TYR A 382 9.34 -2.57 -8.36
N LEU A 383 8.23 -2.83 -7.68
CA LEU A 383 7.61 -1.88 -6.74
C LEU A 383 8.27 -1.86 -5.36
N LEU A 384 9.01 -2.90 -5.02
CA LEU A 384 9.82 -2.98 -3.81
C LEU A 384 11.24 -2.46 -4.06
N ASP A 385 11.68 -2.45 -5.33
CA ASP A 385 12.92 -1.86 -5.81
C ASP A 385 12.68 -0.59 -6.64
N LEU A 386 12.03 0.41 -6.03
CA LEU A 386 11.62 1.63 -6.76
C LEU A 386 12.78 2.51 -7.21
N GLU A 387 13.95 2.41 -6.57
CA GLU A 387 15.15 3.10 -7.02
C GLU A 387 15.97 2.29 -8.04
N GLY A 388 15.57 1.05 -8.35
CA GLY A 388 16.31 0.17 -9.26
C GLY A 388 17.69 -0.21 -8.71
N LEU A 389 17.84 -0.20 -7.39
CA LEU A 389 19.08 -0.42 -6.66
C LEU A 389 19.21 -1.87 -6.19
N ALA A 390 18.13 -2.66 -6.22
CA ALA A 390 18.18 -4.10 -6.03
C ALA A 390 18.74 -4.74 -7.31
N ALA A 391 20.07 -4.72 -7.41
CA ALA A 391 20.75 -5.58 -8.36
C ALA A 391 20.38 -7.04 -8.08
N ASP A 392 20.02 -7.79 -9.12
CA ASP A 392 20.02 -9.26 -9.06
C ASP A 392 21.40 -9.70 -8.54
N GLY A 393 21.41 -10.29 -7.33
CA GLY A 393 22.64 -10.73 -6.68
C GLY A 393 23.28 -9.76 -5.67
N GLY A 394 22.59 -8.67 -5.29
CA GLY A 394 22.73 -7.93 -4.03
C GLY A 394 24.13 -7.88 -3.42
N ARG A 395 24.84 -6.78 -3.63
CA ARG A 395 26.10 -6.52 -2.93
C ARG A 395 26.16 -5.09 -2.44
N THR A 396 25.17 -4.77 -1.61
CA THR A 396 25.21 -3.57 -0.76
C THR A 396 26.53 -3.53 0.02
N PRO A 397 27.06 -2.34 0.33
CA PRO A 397 28.24 -2.20 1.17
C PRO A 397 28.13 -2.97 2.49
N ALA A 398 26.97 -2.95 3.15
CA ALA A 398 26.72 -3.78 4.33
C ALA A 398 26.90 -5.29 4.09
N GLN A 399 26.36 -5.84 3.00
CA GLN A 399 26.50 -7.27 2.67
C GLN A 399 27.94 -7.66 2.31
N VAL A 400 28.61 -6.85 1.48
CA VAL A 400 29.98 -7.15 1.04
C VAL A 400 30.95 -7.05 2.19
N THR A 401 30.90 -5.97 2.96
CA THR A 401 31.82 -5.76 4.09
C THR A 401 31.65 -6.84 5.15
N ALA A 402 30.42 -7.21 5.51
CA ALA A 402 30.17 -8.31 6.46
C ALA A 402 30.72 -9.65 5.98
N TRP A 403 30.61 -9.94 4.67
CA TRP A 403 31.15 -11.17 4.10
C TRP A 403 32.68 -11.19 4.08
N VAL A 404 33.33 -10.08 3.71
CA VAL A 404 34.80 -9.96 3.74
C VAL A 404 35.33 -10.04 5.17
N GLU A 405 34.68 -9.35 6.12
CA GLU A 405 34.98 -9.44 7.55
C GLU A 405 34.90 -10.89 8.06
N GLY A 406 33.87 -11.65 7.67
CA GLY A 406 33.73 -13.07 8.01
C GLY A 406 34.82 -13.95 7.40
N LEU A 407 35.21 -13.70 6.14
CA LEU A 407 36.31 -14.44 5.50
C LEU A 407 37.66 -14.19 6.18
N LEU A 408 37.95 -12.96 6.59
CA LEU A 408 39.16 -12.63 7.33
C LEU A 408 39.15 -13.25 8.73
N GLN A 409 38.01 -13.20 9.44
CA GLN A 409 37.85 -13.82 10.75
C GLN A 409 38.13 -15.32 10.73
N HIS A 410 37.76 -16.02 9.66
CA HIS A 410 37.99 -17.45 9.51
C HIS A 410 39.29 -17.80 8.77
N LYS A 411 40.17 -16.83 8.49
CA LYS A 411 41.43 -17.01 7.74
C LYS A 411 41.22 -17.65 6.35
N ARG A 412 40.10 -17.35 5.70
CA ARG A 412 39.72 -17.87 4.36
C ARG A 412 39.86 -16.85 3.24
N ALA A 413 40.14 -15.59 3.55
CA ALA A 413 40.16 -14.51 2.56
C ALA A 413 41.08 -14.79 1.35
N GLY A 414 42.27 -15.37 1.57
CA GLY A 414 43.19 -15.72 0.47
C GLY A 414 42.61 -16.74 -0.53
N ARG A 415 41.78 -17.69 -0.08
CA ARG A 415 41.12 -18.67 -0.98
C ARG A 415 40.01 -18.07 -1.83
N HIS A 416 39.55 -16.87 -1.48
CA HIS A 416 38.43 -16.18 -2.12
C HIS A 416 38.84 -14.83 -2.70
N GLU A 417 40.13 -14.61 -2.98
CA GLU A 417 40.65 -13.31 -3.42
C GLU A 417 39.90 -12.73 -4.63
N GLU A 418 39.77 -13.51 -5.71
CA GLU A 418 39.09 -13.08 -6.93
C GLU A 418 37.61 -12.72 -6.64
N GLN A 419 36.95 -13.55 -5.84
CA GLN A 419 35.56 -13.33 -5.45
C GLN A 419 35.42 -12.05 -4.62
N ILE A 420 36.35 -11.76 -3.69
CA ILE A 420 36.39 -10.52 -2.92
C ILE A 420 36.54 -9.31 -3.84
N ARG A 421 37.49 -9.35 -4.78
CA ARG A 421 37.71 -8.26 -5.74
C ARG A 421 36.48 -8.01 -6.60
N GLU A 422 35.81 -9.06 -7.07
CA GLU A 422 34.56 -8.93 -7.82
C GLU A 422 33.41 -8.39 -6.94
N ARG A 423 33.27 -8.83 -5.69
CA ARG A 423 32.25 -8.30 -4.75
C ARG A 423 32.44 -6.80 -4.52
N LEU A 424 33.68 -6.36 -4.29
CA LEU A 424 34.02 -4.96 -4.08
C LEU A 424 33.78 -4.13 -5.36
N ARG A 425 34.07 -4.67 -6.54
CA ARG A 425 33.76 -4.02 -7.83
C ARG A 425 32.26 -3.80 -8.02
N GLN A 426 31.45 -4.82 -7.74
CA GLN A 426 29.98 -4.74 -7.83
C GLN A 426 29.40 -3.74 -6.81
N MET A 427 29.91 -3.74 -5.57
CA MET A 427 29.58 -2.74 -4.55
C MET A 427 29.88 -1.31 -5.02
N MET A 428 31.04 -1.10 -5.67
CA MET A 428 31.38 0.23 -6.19
C MET A 428 30.51 0.65 -7.38
N ALA A 429 30.06 -0.30 -8.22
CA ALA A 429 29.09 0.00 -9.27
C ALA A 429 27.76 0.50 -8.66
N HIS A 430 27.29 -0.14 -7.59
CA HIS A 430 26.12 0.31 -6.84
C HIS A 430 26.29 1.73 -6.25
N PHE A 431 27.43 2.03 -5.60
CA PHE A 431 27.74 3.37 -5.10
C PHE A 431 27.68 4.46 -6.18
N ARG A 432 28.22 4.16 -7.39
CA ARG A 432 28.22 5.09 -8.53
C ARG A 432 26.80 5.34 -9.04
N GLU A 433 25.98 4.29 -9.10
CA GLU A 433 24.60 4.39 -9.54
C GLU A 433 23.76 5.25 -8.58
N SER A 434 23.86 5.00 -7.27
CA SER A 434 23.23 5.84 -6.24
C SER A 434 23.68 7.30 -6.33
N HIS A 435 24.97 7.57 -6.55
CA HIS A 435 25.47 8.93 -6.72
C HIS A 435 24.92 9.59 -8.00
N LYS A 436 24.90 8.88 -9.13
CA LYS A 436 24.32 9.38 -10.38
C LYS A 436 22.85 9.77 -10.18
N ARG A 437 22.09 8.90 -9.51
CA ARG A 437 20.68 9.14 -9.19
C ARG A 437 20.47 10.38 -8.31
N ILE A 438 21.31 10.58 -7.30
CA ILE A 438 21.29 11.83 -6.49
C ILE A 438 21.52 13.06 -7.37
N ALA A 439 22.48 13.02 -8.29
CA ALA A 439 22.75 14.13 -9.21
C ALA A 439 21.56 14.43 -10.12
N GLU A 440 20.87 13.39 -10.63
CA GLU A 440 19.64 13.55 -11.42
C GLU A 440 18.52 14.24 -10.63
N TYR A 441 18.33 13.87 -9.35
CA TYR A 441 17.35 14.53 -8.49
C TYR A 441 17.68 16.01 -8.25
N VAL A 442 18.96 16.35 -8.11
CA VAL A 442 19.36 17.75 -7.95
C VAL A 442 19.17 18.53 -9.25
N GLY A 443 19.50 17.94 -10.40
CA GLY A 443 19.20 18.54 -11.71
C GLY A 443 17.71 18.81 -11.90
N PHE A 444 16.85 17.86 -11.51
CA PHE A 444 15.40 18.06 -11.46
C PHE A 444 15.03 19.25 -10.55
N ALA A 445 15.61 19.32 -9.35
CA ALA A 445 15.28 20.37 -8.40
C ALA A 445 15.64 21.78 -8.93
N VAL A 446 16.80 21.94 -9.56
CA VAL A 446 17.21 23.19 -10.21
C VAL A 446 16.22 23.59 -11.31
N LYS A 447 15.85 22.65 -12.17
CA LYS A 447 14.93 22.89 -13.28
C LYS A 447 13.54 23.33 -12.80
N VAL A 448 12.98 22.65 -11.81
CA VAL A 448 11.65 22.99 -11.27
C VAL A 448 11.66 24.34 -10.57
N ARG A 449 12.70 24.66 -9.77
CA ARG A 449 12.84 25.97 -9.14
C ARG A 449 12.84 27.10 -10.18
N SER A 450 13.66 26.98 -11.22
CA SER A 450 13.70 27.96 -12.31
C SER A 450 12.33 28.15 -12.99
N GLN A 451 11.55 27.08 -13.16
CA GLN A 451 10.18 27.19 -13.70
C GLN A 451 9.23 27.90 -12.74
N CYS A 452 9.35 27.65 -11.43
CA CYS A 452 8.56 28.34 -10.41
C CYS A 452 8.94 29.82 -10.28
N ASP A 453 10.23 30.15 -10.28
CA ASP A 453 10.73 31.52 -10.22
C ASP A 453 10.24 32.33 -11.43
N LYS A 454 10.39 31.77 -12.65
CA LYS A 454 9.86 32.40 -13.86
C LYS A 454 8.35 32.61 -13.80
N ALA A 455 7.60 31.64 -13.30
CA ALA A 455 6.15 31.78 -13.17
C ALA A 455 5.77 32.89 -12.15
N LEU A 456 6.57 33.08 -11.10
CA LEU A 456 6.39 34.16 -10.14
C LEU A 456 6.79 35.53 -10.70
N GLU A 457 7.78 35.59 -11.59
CA GLU A 457 8.12 36.81 -12.34
C GLU A 457 7.00 37.22 -13.31
N ASP A 458 6.45 36.24 -14.05
CA ASP A 458 5.38 36.46 -15.02
C ASP A 458 4.07 36.94 -14.35
N ASP A 459 3.70 36.36 -13.19
CA ASP A 459 2.55 36.83 -12.39
C ASP A 459 2.68 36.53 -10.88
N PRO A 460 3.21 37.48 -10.08
CA PRO A 460 3.43 37.28 -8.65
C PRO A 460 2.15 37.00 -7.85
N LYS A 461 0.97 37.40 -8.34
CA LYS A 461 -0.30 37.29 -7.60
C LYS A 461 -1.11 36.06 -8.00
N ARG A 462 -0.78 35.39 -9.11
CA ARG A 462 -1.59 34.27 -9.64
C ARG A 462 -0.99 32.88 -9.52
N VAL A 463 0.29 32.72 -9.13
CA VAL A 463 0.96 31.41 -9.09
C VAL A 463 1.19 30.87 -7.67
N GLY A 464 0.08 30.57 -6.97
CA GLY A 464 0.13 30.00 -5.61
C GLY A 464 0.91 28.69 -5.56
N LEU A 465 0.73 27.83 -6.57
CA LEU A 465 1.44 26.55 -6.69
C LEU A 465 2.97 26.71 -6.70
N ALA A 466 3.51 27.73 -7.37
CA ALA A 466 4.95 27.94 -7.45
C ALA A 466 5.56 28.19 -6.07
N ARG A 467 4.87 28.97 -5.22
CA ARG A 467 5.32 29.23 -3.84
C ARG A 467 5.32 27.95 -3.02
N ASP A 468 4.23 27.17 -3.09
CA ASP A 468 4.11 25.90 -2.37
C ASP A 468 5.20 24.90 -2.79
N ILE A 469 5.53 24.86 -4.09
CA ILE A 469 6.62 24.02 -4.62
C ILE A 469 7.98 24.50 -4.10
N LEU A 470 8.28 25.80 -4.18
CA LEU A 470 9.53 26.36 -3.68
C LEU A 470 9.71 26.14 -2.18
N GLU A 471 8.63 26.27 -1.40
CA GLU A 471 8.62 25.96 0.04
C GLU A 471 8.90 24.48 0.29
N ALA A 472 8.20 23.57 -0.41
CA ALA A 472 8.42 22.13 -0.30
C ALA A 472 9.85 21.71 -0.68
N MET A 473 10.52 22.50 -1.52
CA MET A 473 11.89 22.26 -1.97
C MET A 473 12.92 23.02 -1.14
N SER A 474 12.55 23.87 -0.19
CA SER A 474 13.45 24.81 0.51
C SER A 474 14.70 24.16 1.11
N GLY A 475 14.58 22.95 1.66
CA GLY A 475 15.69 22.15 2.21
C GLY A 475 16.53 21.36 1.19
N SER A 476 16.23 21.44 -0.11
CA SER A 476 17.01 20.77 -1.16
C SER A 476 18.24 21.61 -1.55
N PRO A 477 19.36 20.99 -1.95
CA PRO A 477 20.49 21.71 -2.55
C PRO A 477 20.04 22.54 -3.76
N ARG A 478 20.57 23.76 -3.87
CA ARG A 478 20.34 24.67 -5.00
C ARG A 478 21.28 24.43 -6.18
N HIS A 479 22.33 23.64 -5.97
CA HIS A 479 23.32 23.31 -6.97
C HIS A 479 23.60 21.81 -6.93
N PRO A 480 23.90 21.17 -8.08
CA PRO A 480 24.42 19.80 -8.12
C PRO A 480 25.58 19.65 -7.14
N PRO A 481 25.67 18.56 -6.37
CA PRO A 481 26.82 18.34 -5.51
C PRO A 481 28.05 18.28 -6.41
N LEU A 482 28.90 19.32 -6.35
CA LEU A 482 30.21 19.34 -7.00
C LEU A 482 31.17 18.30 -6.39
N HIS A 483 30.83 17.74 -5.23
CA HIS A 483 31.71 16.88 -4.47
C HIS A 483 31.75 15.45 -5.02
N ARG A 484 32.74 15.17 -5.87
CA ARG A 484 33.23 13.81 -6.17
C ARG A 484 33.92 13.13 -4.97
N ALA A 485 34.17 13.88 -3.89
CA ALA A 485 34.93 13.43 -2.73
C ALA A 485 34.33 12.19 -2.01
N PRO A 486 33.00 12.06 -1.80
CA PRO A 486 32.42 10.88 -1.17
C PRO A 486 32.62 9.61 -2.00
N LEU A 487 32.57 9.70 -3.33
CA LEU A 487 32.79 8.56 -4.22
C LEU A 487 34.26 8.12 -4.20
N ARG A 488 35.20 9.07 -4.26
CA ARG A 488 36.64 8.77 -4.16
C ARG A 488 36.98 8.11 -2.82
N ALA A 489 36.45 8.63 -1.71
CA ALA A 489 36.67 8.04 -0.40
C ALA A 489 36.14 6.60 -0.30
N ALA A 490 35.01 6.28 -0.95
CA ALA A 490 34.50 4.92 -1.04
C ALA A 490 35.41 4.02 -1.92
N GLU A 491 35.90 4.53 -3.06
CA GLU A 491 36.85 3.83 -3.94
C GLU A 491 38.16 3.51 -3.18
N ASP A 492 38.70 4.49 -2.46
CA ASP A 492 39.91 4.33 -1.65
C ASP A 492 39.69 3.31 -0.53
N ALA A 493 38.54 3.34 0.15
CA ALA A 493 38.21 2.37 1.19
C ALA A 493 38.08 0.94 0.64
N ALA A 494 37.44 0.78 -0.52
CA ALA A 494 37.33 -0.52 -1.19
C ALA A 494 38.70 -1.04 -1.66
N ALA A 495 39.55 -0.18 -2.23
CA ALA A 495 40.90 -0.53 -2.63
C ALA A 495 41.76 -0.94 -1.43
N ARG A 496 41.70 -0.18 -0.33
CA ARG A 496 42.38 -0.52 0.93
C ARG A 496 41.90 -1.86 1.49
N MET A 497 40.59 -2.15 1.41
CA MET A 497 40.04 -3.43 1.85
C MET A 497 40.55 -4.60 1.00
N ALA A 498 40.65 -4.43 -0.31
CA ALA A 498 41.26 -5.44 -1.19
C ALA A 498 42.75 -5.66 -0.89
N ALA A 499 43.48 -4.63 -0.47
CA ALA A 499 44.89 -4.74 -0.11
C ALA A 499 45.15 -5.49 1.22
N LEU A 500 44.11 -5.77 2.00
CA LEU A 500 44.18 -6.57 3.23
C LEU A 500 44.16 -8.08 2.98
N ILE A 501 43.86 -8.51 1.75
CA ILE A 501 43.85 -9.93 1.39
C ILE A 501 45.25 -10.50 1.56
N GLY A 502 45.36 -11.62 2.30
CA GLY A 502 46.64 -12.30 2.54
C GLY A 502 47.54 -11.67 3.60
N ARG A 503 47.12 -10.58 4.24
CA ARG A 503 47.85 -10.00 5.38
C ARG A 503 47.43 -10.65 6.70
N ASP A 504 48.41 -10.87 7.57
CA ASP A 504 48.14 -11.22 8.96
C ASP A 504 47.51 -10.06 9.72
N ASP A 505 46.67 -10.37 10.71
CA ASP A 505 46.00 -9.40 11.59
C ASP A 505 45.21 -8.28 10.88
N ALA A 506 44.74 -8.53 9.66
CA ALA A 506 43.99 -7.58 8.83
C ALA A 506 42.55 -7.26 9.30
N LEU A 507 42.00 -8.04 10.24
CA LEU A 507 40.58 -7.97 10.62
C LEU A 507 40.16 -6.62 11.24
N PRO A 508 40.91 -6.00 12.19
CA PRO A 508 40.54 -4.71 12.76
C PRO A 508 40.46 -3.60 11.71
N GLN A 509 41.45 -3.53 10.82
CA GLN A 509 41.48 -2.55 9.74
C GLN A 509 40.34 -2.78 8.73
N CYS A 510 40.01 -4.04 8.42
CA CYS A 510 38.88 -4.36 7.56
C CYS A 510 37.55 -3.89 8.18
N ARG A 511 37.36 -4.06 9.49
CA ARG A 511 36.14 -3.60 10.20
C ARG A 511 35.98 -2.09 10.19
N GLU A 512 37.09 -1.34 10.35
CA GLU A 512 37.09 0.12 10.25
C GLU A 512 36.69 0.61 8.85
N LEU A 513 37.29 0.03 7.81
CA LEU A 513 36.94 0.30 6.42
C LEU A 513 35.47 -0.08 6.12
N GLY A 514 35.03 -1.22 6.64
CA GLY A 514 33.65 -1.68 6.52
C GLY A 514 32.64 -0.76 7.21
N ALA A 515 32.96 -0.24 8.40
CA ALA A 515 32.16 0.77 9.09
C ALA A 515 32.09 2.09 8.31
N THR A 516 33.20 2.50 7.70
CA THR A 516 33.27 3.69 6.85
C THR A 516 32.35 3.56 5.63
N LEU A 517 32.47 2.45 4.88
CA LEU A 517 31.63 2.18 3.70
C LEU A 517 30.13 2.11 4.06
N ARG A 518 29.77 1.40 5.13
CA ARG A 518 28.38 1.35 5.63
C ARG A 518 27.84 2.73 6.03
N THR A 519 28.69 3.63 6.53
CA THR A 519 28.29 4.99 6.90
C THR A 519 28.03 5.84 5.66
N MET A 520 28.86 5.72 4.63
CA MET A 520 28.66 6.39 3.34
C MET A 520 27.38 5.91 2.65
N GLU A 521 27.12 4.59 2.65
CA GLU A 521 25.88 3.99 2.13
C GLU A 521 24.64 4.60 2.79
N ARG A 522 24.57 4.57 4.13
CA ARG A 522 23.45 5.17 4.88
C ARG A 522 23.22 6.63 4.52
N SER A 523 24.29 7.40 4.28
CA SER A 523 24.18 8.80 3.86
C SER A 523 23.63 8.95 2.45
N GLN A 524 23.97 8.05 1.52
CA GLN A 524 23.42 8.06 0.15
C GLN A 524 21.96 7.66 0.15
N ASP A 525 21.59 6.59 0.85
CA ASP A 525 20.20 6.13 0.96
C ASP A 525 19.33 7.22 1.58
N ALA A 526 19.79 7.86 2.66
CA ALA A 526 19.08 8.98 3.26
C ALA A 526 18.93 10.17 2.29
N ALA A 527 19.92 10.44 1.45
CA ALA A 527 19.82 11.51 0.45
C ALA A 527 18.80 11.15 -0.64
N LEU A 528 18.86 9.94 -1.19
CA LEU A 528 17.92 9.44 -2.18
C LEU A 528 16.48 9.47 -1.64
N ALA A 529 16.27 8.96 -0.42
CA ALA A 529 14.97 8.94 0.23
C ALA A 529 14.40 10.36 0.37
N ARG A 530 15.20 11.32 0.86
CA ARG A 530 14.78 12.72 0.96
C ARG A 530 14.41 13.32 -0.39
N PHE A 531 15.24 13.14 -1.42
CA PHE A 531 14.95 13.68 -2.75
C PHE A 531 13.69 13.05 -3.36
N ARG A 532 13.54 11.74 -3.23
CA ARG A 532 12.33 11.03 -3.65
C ARG A 532 11.08 11.61 -2.99
N MET A 533 11.14 11.90 -1.69
CA MET A 533 10.02 12.53 -0.98
C MET A 533 9.72 13.95 -1.43
N ILE A 534 10.74 14.74 -1.76
CA ILE A 534 10.54 16.07 -2.36
C ILE A 534 9.81 15.93 -3.70
N VAL A 535 10.25 15.03 -4.59
CA VAL A 535 9.58 14.83 -5.88
C VAL A 535 8.14 14.35 -5.70
N ARG A 536 7.88 13.43 -4.76
CA ARG A 536 6.51 12.98 -4.43
C ARG A 536 5.65 14.11 -3.88
N ARG A 537 6.21 14.98 -3.02
CA ARG A 537 5.51 16.16 -2.50
C ARG A 537 5.17 17.15 -3.62
N VAL A 538 6.12 17.48 -4.49
CA VAL A 538 5.88 18.35 -5.65
C VAL A 538 4.82 17.75 -6.55
N ARG A 539 4.88 16.44 -6.85
CA ARG A 539 3.85 15.74 -7.63
C ARG A 539 2.46 15.86 -6.99
N GLN A 540 2.37 15.72 -5.67
CA GLN A 540 1.10 15.88 -4.97
C GLN A 540 0.55 17.30 -5.07
N LEU A 541 1.39 18.32 -4.91
CA LEU A 541 0.98 19.72 -5.06
C LEU A 541 0.44 19.96 -6.47
N CYS A 542 1.14 19.48 -7.51
CA CYS A 542 0.66 19.58 -8.88
C CYS A 542 -0.69 18.86 -9.10
N LEU A 543 -0.82 17.61 -8.63
CA LEU A 543 -2.08 16.86 -8.73
C LEU A 543 -3.25 17.56 -8.02
N THR A 544 -2.96 18.21 -6.90
CA THR A 544 -3.93 18.99 -6.12
C THR A 544 -4.34 20.24 -6.89
N ALA A 545 -3.37 21.02 -7.38
CA ALA A 545 -3.60 22.23 -8.15
C ALA A 545 -4.37 21.98 -9.45
N GLU A 546 -4.13 20.87 -10.15
CA GLU A 546 -4.92 20.50 -11.34
C GLU A 546 -6.41 20.29 -11.03
N ALA A 547 -6.75 19.91 -9.80
CA ALA A 547 -8.12 19.69 -9.37
C ALA A 547 -8.77 20.95 -8.77
N THR A 548 -7.99 21.88 -8.24
CA THR A 548 -8.50 23.01 -7.43
C THR A 548 -8.17 24.39 -7.98
N SER A 549 -7.22 24.51 -8.92
CA SER A 549 -6.74 25.79 -9.46
C SER A 549 -6.63 25.73 -10.99
N PRO A 550 -7.64 26.24 -11.71
CA PRO A 550 -7.58 26.36 -13.17
C PRO A 550 -6.38 27.21 -13.65
N LYS A 551 -5.97 28.22 -12.87
CA LYS A 551 -4.85 29.12 -13.20
C LYS A 551 -3.49 28.43 -13.13
N ASP A 552 -3.31 27.51 -12.18
CA ASP A 552 -2.04 26.77 -12.02
C ASP A 552 -1.96 25.50 -12.89
N THR A 553 -3.04 25.13 -13.58
CA THR A 553 -3.18 23.83 -14.23
C THR A 553 -2.09 23.54 -15.28
N GLU A 554 -1.68 24.54 -16.06
CA GLU A 554 -0.64 24.34 -17.08
C GLU A 554 0.74 24.07 -16.44
N LEU A 555 1.13 24.91 -15.49
CA LEU A 555 2.37 24.75 -14.73
C LEU A 555 2.37 23.41 -13.99
N ALA A 556 1.26 23.07 -13.34
CA ALA A 556 1.06 21.82 -12.61
C ALA A 556 1.28 20.60 -13.51
N ARG A 557 0.64 20.55 -14.69
CA ARG A 557 0.79 19.42 -15.63
C ARG A 557 2.23 19.27 -16.10
N ARG A 558 2.91 20.39 -16.39
CA ARG A 558 4.29 20.41 -16.86
C ARG A 558 5.27 19.92 -15.79
N ILE A 559 5.12 20.36 -14.55
CA ILE A 559 5.97 19.92 -13.44
C ILE A 559 5.62 18.47 -13.05
N ARG A 560 4.33 18.08 -13.03
CA ARG A 560 3.90 16.70 -12.77
C ARG A 560 4.55 15.73 -13.74
N ALA A 561 4.53 16.02 -15.04
CA ALA A 561 5.17 15.16 -16.05
C ALA A 561 6.67 14.96 -15.77
N GLN A 562 7.37 15.99 -15.30
CA GLN A 562 8.78 15.88 -14.92
C GLN A 562 8.98 15.07 -13.64
N CYS A 563 8.06 15.19 -12.66
CA CYS A 563 8.08 14.36 -11.46
C CYS A 563 7.89 12.89 -11.81
N GLU A 564 6.93 12.59 -12.67
CA GLU A 564 6.63 11.24 -13.15
C GLU A 564 7.80 10.65 -13.93
N GLN A 565 8.43 11.46 -14.78
CA GLN A 565 9.65 11.09 -15.46
C GLN A 565 10.75 10.70 -14.47
N ARG A 566 11.02 11.53 -13.45
CA ARG A 566 12.05 11.21 -12.45
C ARG A 566 11.71 10.00 -11.60
N LEU A 567 10.46 9.84 -11.17
CA LEU A 567 10.06 8.72 -10.30
C LEU A 567 10.04 7.38 -11.05
N TRP A 568 9.80 7.37 -12.37
CA TRP A 568 9.53 6.14 -13.12
C TRP A 568 10.58 5.77 -14.17
N GLU A 569 11.40 6.72 -14.65
CA GLU A 569 12.58 6.37 -15.45
C GLU A 569 13.62 5.70 -14.56
N LYS A 570 13.88 4.42 -14.83
CA LYS A 570 15.07 3.74 -14.33
C LYS A 570 16.30 4.40 -14.92
N SER A 571 17.39 4.43 -14.17
CA SER A 571 18.71 4.50 -14.79
C SER A 571 18.84 3.28 -15.70
N ASN A 572 19.04 3.52 -17.00
CA ASN A 572 19.28 2.46 -17.98
C ASN A 572 20.62 1.76 -17.66
N ALA A 573 20.62 0.82 -16.72
CA ALA A 573 21.50 -0.32 -16.78
C ALA A 573 20.76 -1.37 -17.62
N GLU A 574 21.18 -1.56 -18.86
CA GLU A 574 20.66 -2.64 -19.70
C GLU A 574 20.73 -3.97 -18.93
N PRO A 575 19.67 -4.80 -18.94
CA PRO A 575 19.82 -6.17 -18.52
C PRO A 575 20.85 -6.81 -19.45
N ARG A 576 22.00 -7.24 -18.91
CA ARG A 576 22.93 -8.09 -19.65
C ARG A 576 22.12 -9.28 -20.16
N LYS A 577 22.09 -9.45 -21.48
CA LYS A 577 21.54 -10.65 -22.12
C LYS A 577 22.15 -11.86 -21.42
N GLU A 578 21.31 -12.71 -20.85
CA GLU A 578 21.75 -14.01 -20.37
C GLU A 578 22.45 -14.74 -21.52
N PRO A 579 23.58 -15.43 -21.26
CA PRO A 579 24.13 -16.32 -22.27
C PRO A 579 23.07 -17.40 -22.54
N THR A 580 22.60 -17.46 -23.77
CA THR A 580 21.85 -18.60 -24.30
C THR A 580 22.62 -19.89 -24.01
N PRO A 581 21.91 -21.00 -23.71
CA PRO A 581 22.49 -22.24 -23.18
C PRO A 581 23.59 -22.84 -24.03
#